data_AF-A0A2K3DLD0-F1
#
_entry.id   AF-A0A2K3DLD0-F1
#
_cell.length_a   1.000
_cell.length_b   1.000
_cell.length_c   1.000
_cell.angle_alpha   90.00
_cell.angle_beta   90.00
_cell.angle_gamma   90.00
#
_symmetry.space_group_name_H-M   'P 1'
#
loop_
_entity.id
_entity.type
_entity.pdbx_description
1 polymer ?
#
loop_
_entity_poly.entity_id
_entity_poly.type
_entity_poly.pdbx_seq_one_letter_code
_entity_poly.pdbx_strand_id
1 'polypeptide(L)'
;MDYQGLADMYLALGGVRCPNLVRLHCRGGNSGGGSGGIHLQPDGKTVVLYLEPVGLPLQRAPPSEADLRRAVRNVLAGVVALHAAGFVHRDIKWQNVIRLPAAAAFTTAASQQPAAPSASSGSSPAVGAADTYVLIDLEHAAPADFPLDCGQPPPYQLPTWPAAHLLDPATGRYTRQSDLCMLAAALMSYLPFSLSDSGCDLRQRLATRQLLSAEAALQHEWLMQE
;
A
#
# COMPACT_ATOMS: atom_id res chain seq x y z
N MET A 1 7.97 -4.96 -15.51
CA MET A 1 9.32 -4.97 -14.90
C MET A 1 9.86 -6.39 -15.05
N ASP A 2 11.17 -6.58 -15.25
CA ASP A 2 11.76 -7.93 -15.26
C ASP A 2 12.10 -8.39 -13.83
N TYR A 3 12.58 -9.62 -13.68
CA TYR A 3 12.92 -10.18 -12.37
C TYR A 3 13.96 -9.33 -11.62
N GLN A 4 15.01 -8.88 -12.32
CA GLN A 4 16.08 -8.12 -11.69
C GLN A 4 15.57 -6.77 -11.19
N GLY A 5 14.80 -6.04 -12.01
CA GLY A 5 14.19 -4.78 -11.58
C GLY A 5 13.24 -4.96 -10.38
N LEU A 6 12.49 -6.06 -10.35
CA LEU A 6 11.59 -6.36 -9.23
C LEU A 6 12.36 -6.67 -7.95
N ALA A 7 13.43 -7.46 -8.05
CA ALA A 7 14.33 -7.78 -6.94
C ALA A 7 15.01 -6.52 -6.39
N ASP A 8 15.59 -5.69 -7.27
CA ASP A 8 16.27 -4.45 -6.91
C ASP A 8 15.33 -3.48 -6.20
N MET A 9 14.08 -3.36 -6.67
CA MET A 9 13.07 -2.54 -6.02
C MET A 9 12.74 -3.04 -4.62
N TYR A 10 12.46 -4.34 -4.44
CA TYR A 10 12.17 -4.89 -3.12
C TYR A 10 13.37 -4.79 -2.16
N LEU A 11 14.61 -4.90 -2.66
CA LEU A 11 15.81 -4.68 -1.88
C LEU A 11 15.95 -3.21 -1.47
N ALA A 12 15.69 -2.26 -2.37
CA ALA A 12 15.67 -0.83 -2.06
C ALA A 12 14.61 -0.50 -0.99
N LEU A 13 13.46 -1.18 -1.03
CA LEU A 13 12.40 -1.05 -0.02
C LEU A 13 12.71 -1.77 1.30
N GLY A 14 13.67 -2.70 1.35
CA GLY A 14 14.00 -3.47 2.55
C GLY A 14 14.44 -2.62 3.75
N GLY A 15 14.99 -1.42 3.49
CA GLY A 15 15.35 -0.43 4.51
C GLY A 15 14.18 0.45 4.98
N VAL A 16 13.06 0.44 4.26
CA VAL A 16 11.92 1.32 4.52
C VAL A 16 11.04 0.71 5.62
N ARG A 17 10.98 1.39 6.77
CA ARG A 17 10.14 0.97 7.89
C ARG A 17 8.77 1.65 7.82
N CYS A 18 7.85 1.07 7.05
CA CYS A 18 6.45 1.50 7.00
C CYS A 18 5.51 0.30 7.27
N PRO A 19 4.67 0.34 8.31
CA PRO A 19 3.75 -0.77 8.60
C PRO A 19 2.63 -0.90 7.57
N ASN A 20 2.41 0.11 6.73
CA ASN A 20 1.35 0.15 5.73
C ASN A 20 1.83 -0.15 4.30
N LEU A 21 3.08 -0.59 4.15
CA LEU A 21 3.64 -1.04 2.89
C LEU A 21 4.18 -2.47 3.05
N VAL A 22 3.88 -3.32 2.07
CA VAL A 22 4.38 -4.70 2.03
C VAL A 22 5.90 -4.74 1.96
N ARG A 23 6.50 -5.76 2.58
CA ARG A 23 7.95 -6.01 2.52
C ARG A 23 8.25 -7.49 2.27
N LEU A 24 9.46 -7.77 1.78
CA LEU A 24 9.96 -9.13 1.73
C LEU A 24 10.10 -9.70 3.15
N HIS A 25 9.73 -10.96 3.31
CA HIS A 25 9.95 -11.69 4.54
C HIS A 25 11.44 -12.00 4.70
N CYS A 26 12.09 -11.34 5.66
CA CYS A 26 13.49 -11.58 6.00
C CYS A 26 13.59 -12.78 6.93
N ARG A 27 13.89 -13.98 6.40
CA ARG A 27 14.21 -15.14 7.24
C ARG A 27 15.57 -14.92 7.88
N GLY A 28 15.60 -14.69 9.20
CA GLY A 28 16.83 -14.42 9.95
C GLY A 28 17.85 -15.54 9.77
N GLY A 29 18.96 -15.23 9.09
CA GLY A 29 20.10 -16.12 8.92
C GLY A 29 21.37 -15.32 8.81
N ASN A 30 22.25 -15.44 9.81
CA ASN A 30 23.64 -15.01 9.70
C ASN A 30 24.29 -15.71 8.50
N SER A 31 25.09 -14.96 7.74
CA SER A 31 26.03 -15.41 6.69
C SER A 31 25.47 -15.42 5.25
N GLY A 32 25.88 -14.41 4.48
CA GLY A 32 26.19 -14.55 3.04
C GLY A 32 25.02 -14.62 2.05
N GLY A 33 24.62 -13.47 1.49
CA GLY A 33 24.32 -13.34 0.06
C GLY A 33 23.07 -14.02 -0.52
N GLY A 34 22.08 -14.41 0.29
CA GLY A 34 20.82 -14.97 -0.21
C GLY A 34 19.69 -13.93 -0.22
N SER A 35 19.11 -13.68 -1.40
CA SER A 35 17.96 -12.80 -1.66
C SER A 35 16.74 -13.21 -0.82
N GLY A 36 16.68 -12.72 0.43
CA GLY A 36 15.68 -13.14 1.41
C GLY A 36 14.27 -12.73 0.99
N GLY A 37 13.51 -13.68 0.42
CA GLY A 37 12.09 -13.55 0.13
C GLY A 37 11.71 -13.43 -1.34
N ILE A 38 12.64 -13.42 -2.29
CA ILE A 38 12.33 -13.37 -3.73
C ILE A 38 13.16 -14.39 -4.52
N HIS A 39 12.51 -15.23 -5.31
CA HIS A 39 13.15 -16.33 -6.04
C HIS A 39 12.61 -16.46 -7.46
N LEU A 40 13.49 -16.65 -8.44
CA LEU A 40 13.12 -17.09 -9.78
C LEU A 40 13.11 -18.62 -9.80
N GLN A 41 12.01 -19.23 -10.26
CA GLN A 41 11.92 -20.69 -10.38
C GLN A 41 12.83 -21.22 -11.51
N PRO A 42 13.17 -22.52 -11.50
CA PRO A 42 14.02 -23.13 -12.52
C PRO A 42 13.47 -23.03 -13.97
N ASP A 43 12.18 -22.74 -14.13
CA ASP A 43 11.56 -22.48 -15.43
C ASP A 43 12.01 -21.16 -16.09
N GLY A 44 12.72 -20.30 -15.34
CA GLY A 44 13.19 -19.00 -15.77
C GLY A 44 12.08 -17.97 -16.03
N LYS A 45 10.84 -18.27 -15.62
CA LYS A 45 9.65 -17.46 -15.92
C LYS A 45 8.84 -17.11 -14.69
N THR A 46 8.79 -18.00 -13.70
CA THR A 46 7.95 -17.83 -12.52
C THR A 46 8.74 -17.20 -11.38
N VAL A 47 8.30 -16.03 -10.90
CA VAL A 47 8.88 -15.39 -9.71
C VAL A 47 8.02 -15.70 -8.50
N VAL A 48 8.65 -16.11 -7.39
CA VAL A 48 8.00 -16.38 -6.11
C VAL A 48 8.45 -15.35 -5.08
N LEU A 49 7.49 -14.62 -4.51
CA LEU A 49 7.67 -13.63 -3.47
C LEU A 49 7.10 -14.15 -2.15
N TYR A 50 7.91 -14.09 -1.09
CA TYR A 50 7.47 -14.28 0.28
C TYR A 50 7.32 -12.92 0.93
N LEU A 51 6.08 -12.48 1.08
CA LEU A 51 5.73 -11.16 1.55
C LEU A 51 5.23 -11.20 2.99
N GLU A 52 5.48 -10.13 3.73
CA GLU A 52 4.89 -9.89 5.04
C GLU A 52 4.40 -8.44 5.15
N PRO A 53 3.34 -8.17 5.94
CA PRO A 53 2.53 -9.13 6.70
C PRO A 53 1.50 -9.89 5.83
N VAL A 54 0.99 -11.02 6.34
CA VAL A 54 -0.14 -11.74 5.74
C VAL A 54 -1.45 -11.20 6.30
N GLY A 55 -2.39 -10.84 5.42
CA GLY A 55 -3.66 -10.24 5.80
C GLY A 55 -4.82 -10.68 4.93
N LEU A 56 -6.00 -10.12 5.20
CA LEU A 56 -7.22 -10.42 4.45
C LEU A 56 -7.33 -9.47 3.24
N PRO A 57 -7.30 -9.96 1.99
CA PRO A 57 -7.43 -9.11 0.82
C PRO A 57 -8.80 -8.44 0.78
N LEU A 58 -8.84 -7.15 0.42
CA LEU A 58 -10.08 -6.43 0.22
C LEU A 58 -10.57 -6.60 -1.22
N GLN A 59 -11.86 -6.91 -1.39
CA GLN A 59 -12.49 -7.02 -2.72
C GLN A 59 -13.26 -5.75 -3.09
N ARG A 60 -13.57 -4.90 -2.12
CA ARG A 60 -14.37 -3.69 -2.25
C ARG A 60 -14.08 -2.73 -1.09
N ALA A 61 -14.63 -1.53 -1.17
CA ALA A 61 -14.53 -0.52 -0.13
C ALA A 61 -15.04 -1.03 1.24
N PRO A 62 -14.45 -0.55 2.35
CA PRO A 62 -15.00 -0.76 3.69
C PRO A 62 -16.46 -0.29 3.80
N PRO A 63 -17.24 -0.81 4.77
CA PRO A 63 -18.68 -0.56 4.84
C PRO A 63 -19.07 0.82 5.39
N SER A 64 -18.13 1.56 5.98
CA SER A 64 -18.38 2.86 6.63
C SER A 64 -17.33 3.90 6.25
N GLU A 65 -17.69 5.19 6.35
CA GLU A 65 -16.76 6.29 6.09
C GLU A 65 -15.59 6.30 7.08
N ALA A 66 -15.82 5.95 8.34
CA ALA A 66 -14.76 5.86 9.34
C ALA A 66 -13.72 4.77 8.99
N ASP A 67 -14.19 3.60 8.54
CA ASP A 67 -13.29 2.52 8.10
C ASP A 67 -12.57 2.87 6.80
N LEU A 68 -13.26 3.53 5.87
CA LEU A 68 -12.65 4.05 4.65
C LEU A 68 -11.56 5.07 4.96
N ARG A 69 -11.82 6.03 5.84
CA ARG A 69 -10.85 7.03 6.27
C ARG A 69 -9.60 6.38 6.83
N ARG A 70 -9.76 5.39 7.70
CA ARG A 70 -8.64 4.61 8.24
C ARG A 70 -7.86 3.88 7.16
N ALA A 71 -8.57 3.22 6.23
CA ALA A 71 -7.95 2.52 5.10
C ALA A 71 -7.17 3.48 4.18
N VAL A 72 -7.78 4.60 3.78
CA VAL A 72 -7.15 5.62 2.93
C VAL A 72 -5.93 6.23 3.62
N ARG A 73 -6.02 6.54 4.92
CA ARG A 73 -4.89 7.05 5.71
C ARG A 73 -3.71 6.08 5.69
N ASN A 74 -3.98 4.80 5.92
CA ASN A 74 -2.97 3.74 5.90
C ASN A 74 -2.38 3.53 4.51
N VAL A 75 -3.20 3.45 3.46
CA VAL A 75 -2.71 3.34 2.08
C VAL A 75 -1.83 4.54 1.73
N LEU A 76 -2.24 5.77 2.06
CA LEU A 76 -1.41 6.97 1.84
C LEU A 76 -0.08 6.91 2.60
N ALA A 77 -0.05 6.40 3.83
CA ALA A 77 1.21 6.20 4.55
C ALA A 77 2.14 5.18 3.83
N GLY A 78 1.58 4.13 3.23
CA GLY A 78 2.31 3.22 2.36
C GLY A 78 2.83 3.90 1.08
N VAL A 79 1.99 4.72 0.43
CA VAL A 79 2.35 5.49 -0.76
C VAL A 79 3.45 6.52 -0.47
N VAL A 80 3.40 7.23 0.66
CA VAL A 80 4.47 8.12 1.14
C VAL A 80 5.81 7.38 1.19
N ALA A 81 5.81 6.20 1.84
CA ALA A 81 7.01 5.40 1.99
C ALA A 81 7.58 4.93 0.62
N LEU A 82 6.68 4.52 -0.29
CA LEU A 82 7.06 4.12 -1.66
C LEU A 82 7.61 5.31 -2.46
N HIS A 83 6.97 6.47 -2.39
CA HIS A 83 7.35 7.70 -3.09
C HIS A 83 8.70 8.24 -2.61
N ALA A 84 8.94 8.18 -1.30
CA ALA A 84 10.21 8.54 -0.66
C ALA A 84 11.35 7.61 -1.07
N ALA A 85 11.05 6.32 -1.31
CA ALA A 85 12.01 5.37 -1.88
C ALA A 85 12.26 5.56 -3.38
N GLY A 86 11.58 6.53 -4.03
CA GLY A 86 11.79 6.84 -5.44
C GLY A 86 10.87 6.09 -6.41
N PHE A 87 9.84 5.40 -5.92
CA PHE A 87 8.96 4.59 -6.75
C PHE A 87 7.51 5.10 -6.75
N VAL A 88 6.73 4.66 -7.74
CA VAL A 88 5.27 4.82 -7.84
C VAL A 88 4.61 3.46 -7.95
N HIS A 89 3.39 3.33 -7.45
CA HIS A 89 2.70 2.02 -7.35
C HIS A 89 2.07 1.58 -8.67
N ARG A 90 1.42 2.50 -9.40
CA ARG A 90 0.78 2.28 -10.71
C ARG A 90 -0.44 1.37 -10.75
N ASP A 91 -0.72 0.58 -9.71
CA ASP A 91 -1.91 -0.29 -9.65
C ASP A 91 -2.65 -0.24 -8.30
N ILE A 92 -2.89 0.96 -7.77
CA ILE A 92 -3.66 1.17 -6.52
C ILE A 92 -5.13 0.83 -6.75
N LYS A 93 -5.61 -0.20 -6.06
CA LYS A 93 -7.00 -0.69 -6.06
C LYS A 93 -7.26 -1.54 -4.82
N TRP A 94 -8.53 -1.81 -4.49
CA TRP A 94 -8.89 -2.57 -3.29
C TRP A 94 -8.25 -3.96 -3.23
N GLN A 95 -8.12 -4.64 -4.38
CA GLN A 95 -7.49 -5.96 -4.47
C GLN A 95 -6.01 -5.94 -4.06
N ASN A 96 -5.36 -4.77 -4.14
CA ASN A 96 -3.97 -4.56 -3.77
C ASN A 96 -3.85 -3.95 -2.36
N VAL A 97 -4.88 -4.11 -1.53
CA VAL A 97 -4.90 -3.73 -0.12
C VAL A 97 -5.32 -4.93 0.73
N ILE A 98 -4.51 -5.25 1.74
CA ILE A 98 -4.86 -6.24 2.76
C ILE A 98 -5.26 -5.55 4.07
N ARG A 99 -6.19 -6.17 4.79
CA ARG A 99 -6.60 -5.78 6.14
C ARG A 99 -5.97 -6.72 7.16
N LEU A 100 -5.37 -6.16 8.19
CA LEU A 100 -4.88 -6.84 9.38
C LEU A 100 -5.87 -6.55 10.51
N PRO A 101 -6.69 -7.53 10.92
CA PRO A 101 -7.59 -7.36 12.04
C PRO A 101 -6.81 -7.02 13.30
N ALA A 102 -7.29 -6.06 14.07
CA ALA A 102 -6.69 -5.66 15.34
C ALA A 102 -6.37 -6.83 16.29
N ALA A 103 -7.24 -7.85 16.32
CA ALA A 103 -7.06 -9.04 17.13
C ALA A 103 -5.88 -9.93 16.68
N ALA A 104 -5.46 -9.85 15.41
CA ALA A 104 -4.35 -10.63 14.87
C ALA A 104 -2.97 -10.01 15.16
N ALA A 105 -2.92 -8.74 15.60
CA ALA A 105 -1.68 -8.07 16.00
C ALA A 105 -1.11 -8.59 17.33
N PHE A 106 -1.92 -9.28 18.14
CA PHE A 106 -1.52 -9.80 19.45
C PHE A 106 -0.82 -11.17 19.41
N THR A 107 -0.96 -11.95 18.34
CA THR A 107 -0.41 -13.32 18.29
C THR A 107 1.04 -13.40 17.80
N THR A 108 1.58 -12.34 17.19
CA THR A 108 2.98 -12.31 16.71
C THR A 108 3.99 -11.84 17.77
N ALA A 109 3.55 -11.19 18.84
CA ALA A 109 4.42 -10.79 19.95
C ALA A 109 4.60 -11.90 21.02
N ALA A 110 3.72 -12.90 21.07
CA ALA A 110 3.68 -13.90 22.14
C ALA A 110 4.52 -15.16 21.87
N SER A 111 5.20 -15.28 20.73
CA SER A 111 6.00 -16.48 20.40
C SER A 111 7.44 -16.47 20.93
N GLN A 112 7.81 -15.54 21.82
CA GLN A 112 9.11 -15.51 22.48
C GLN A 112 9.00 -15.45 24.01
N GLN A 113 8.42 -16.47 24.67
CA GLN A 113 8.84 -16.86 26.03
C GLN A 113 8.21 -18.19 26.49
N PRO A 114 8.98 -19.09 27.14
CA PRO A 114 8.46 -20.34 27.68
C PRO A 114 7.71 -20.12 29.00
N ALA A 115 6.69 -20.95 29.21
CA ALA A 115 5.70 -20.86 30.27
C ALA A 115 6.26 -21.09 31.70
N ALA A 116 5.77 -20.29 32.65
CA ALA A 116 5.69 -20.64 34.07
C ALA A 116 4.35 -20.11 34.64
N PRO A 117 3.69 -20.80 35.59
CA PRO A 117 2.33 -20.47 36.00
C PRO A 117 2.30 -19.68 37.31
N SER A 118 1.60 -18.54 37.37
CA SER A 118 0.95 -18.05 38.62
C SER A 118 -0.12 -16.97 38.36
N ALA A 119 -1.32 -17.27 38.83
CA ALA A 119 -2.31 -16.41 39.51
C ALA A 119 -2.66 -15.00 39.00
N SER A 120 -3.89 -14.92 38.44
CA SER A 120 -4.96 -13.94 38.67
C SER A 120 -4.62 -12.47 39.01
N SER A 121 -4.86 -11.61 38.03
CA SER A 121 -5.51 -10.32 38.26
C SER A 121 -6.22 -9.91 36.97
N GLY A 122 -7.53 -9.63 37.09
CA GLY A 122 -8.42 -9.34 35.97
C GLY A 122 -7.83 -8.30 35.02
N SER A 123 -7.54 -8.73 33.80
CA SER A 123 -7.27 -7.82 32.70
C SER A 123 -8.60 -7.57 32.02
N SER A 124 -9.20 -6.40 32.29
CA SER A 124 -10.19 -5.82 31.39
C SER A 124 -9.65 -5.93 29.95
N PRO A 125 -10.49 -6.31 28.95
CA PRO A 125 -10.02 -6.39 27.59
C PRO A 125 -9.49 -5.01 27.20
N ALA A 126 -8.25 -4.97 26.72
CA ALA A 126 -7.68 -3.74 26.18
C ALA A 126 -8.67 -3.17 25.16
N VAL A 127 -9.18 -1.97 25.42
CA VAL A 127 -9.92 -1.19 24.44
C VAL A 127 -9.02 -1.01 23.23
N GLY A 128 -9.53 -1.34 22.04
CA GLY A 128 -9.26 -0.52 20.85
C GLY A 128 -7.88 -0.62 20.19
N ALA A 129 -7.44 -1.80 19.77
CA ALA A 129 -6.60 -1.84 18.57
C ALA A 129 -7.54 -1.69 17.35
N ALA A 130 -7.21 -0.80 16.42
CA ALA A 130 -7.96 -0.62 15.17
C ALA A 130 -7.35 -1.47 14.05
N ASP A 131 -8.17 -1.91 13.10
CA ASP A 131 -7.68 -2.63 11.93
C ASP A 131 -6.66 -1.79 11.16
N THR A 132 -5.56 -2.43 10.75
CA THR A 132 -4.50 -1.82 9.94
C THR A 132 -4.63 -2.26 8.49
N TYR A 133 -4.38 -1.35 7.55
CA TYR A 133 -4.41 -1.65 6.11
C TYR A 133 -3.01 -1.53 5.52
N VAL A 134 -2.68 -2.42 4.59
CA VAL A 134 -1.33 -2.49 3.98
C VAL A 134 -1.48 -2.53 2.46
N LEU A 135 -0.75 -1.65 1.79
CA LEU A 135 -0.61 -1.65 0.33
C LEU A 135 0.34 -2.79 -0.07
N ILE A 136 -0.13 -3.64 -0.96
CA ILE A 136 0.58 -4.82 -1.46
C ILE A 136 0.71 -4.76 -2.99
N ASP A 137 1.34 -5.79 -3.56
CA ASP A 137 1.40 -6.04 -5.00
C ASP A 137 2.11 -4.94 -5.80
N LEU A 138 3.44 -4.96 -5.71
CA LEU A 138 4.32 -3.97 -6.33
C LEU A 138 4.82 -4.39 -7.73
N GLU A 139 4.22 -5.40 -8.37
CA GLU A 139 4.69 -5.92 -9.66
C GLU A 139 4.60 -4.88 -10.80
N HIS A 140 3.67 -3.94 -10.66
CA HIS A 140 3.46 -2.85 -11.60
C HIS A 140 4.17 -1.56 -11.21
N ALA A 141 4.78 -1.51 -10.03
CA ALA A 141 5.51 -0.35 -9.57
C ALA A 141 6.68 -0.01 -10.52
N ALA A 142 7.08 1.25 -10.51
CA ALA A 142 8.16 1.75 -11.36
C ALA A 142 8.89 2.91 -10.68
N PRO A 143 10.12 3.25 -11.12
CA PRO A 143 10.75 4.51 -10.72
C PRO A 143 9.82 5.70 -10.98
N ALA A 144 9.74 6.62 -10.02
CA ALA A 144 8.83 7.76 -10.08
C ALA A 144 9.19 8.79 -11.16
N ASP A 145 10.44 8.77 -11.62
CA ASP A 145 11.01 9.59 -12.68
C ASP A 145 11.20 8.81 -14.00
N PHE A 146 10.61 7.61 -14.10
CA PHE A 146 10.75 6.77 -15.29
C PHE A 146 10.34 7.55 -16.55
N PRO A 147 11.24 7.73 -17.53
CA PRO A 147 11.09 8.77 -18.55
C PRO A 147 10.05 8.44 -19.65
N LEU A 148 9.34 7.33 -19.49
CA LEU A 148 8.47 6.75 -20.50
C LEU A 148 7.11 7.45 -20.59
N ASP A 149 6.73 7.84 -21.80
CA ASP A 149 5.36 8.24 -22.13
C ASP A 149 4.43 7.02 -22.05
N CYS A 150 3.57 7.03 -21.04
CA CYS A 150 2.59 5.98 -20.78
C CYS A 150 1.24 6.25 -21.48
N GLY A 151 1.14 7.30 -22.30
CA GLY A 151 0.00 7.57 -23.18
C GLY A 151 -0.08 6.61 -24.38
N GLN A 152 1.03 5.95 -24.70
CA GLN A 152 1.11 4.97 -25.78
C GLN A 152 0.40 3.65 -25.39
N PRO A 153 -0.16 2.92 -26.37
CA PRO A 153 -0.81 1.61 -26.15
C PRO A 153 0.14 0.58 -25.50
N PRO A 154 -0.39 -0.59 -25.07
CA PRO A 154 0.33 -1.60 -24.29
C PRO A 154 1.79 -1.85 -24.73
N PRO A 155 2.70 -2.13 -23.78
CA PRO A 155 2.42 -2.74 -22.48
C PRO A 155 2.33 -1.77 -21.27
N TYR A 156 2.26 -0.46 -21.51
CA TYR A 156 2.50 0.52 -20.43
C TYR A 156 1.25 1.02 -19.70
N GLN A 157 0.11 1.10 -20.40
CA GLN A 157 -1.19 1.35 -19.78
C GLN A 157 -1.74 0.08 -19.17
N LEU A 158 -2.18 0.15 -17.92
CA LEU A 158 -2.87 -0.95 -17.28
C LEU A 158 -4.38 -0.85 -17.54
N PRO A 159 -5.10 -1.96 -17.74
CA PRO A 159 -6.55 -1.96 -17.92
C PRO A 159 -7.34 -1.34 -16.76
N THR A 160 -6.72 -1.28 -15.58
CA THR A 160 -7.31 -0.72 -14.34
C THR A 160 -7.24 0.81 -14.28
N TRP A 161 -6.51 1.46 -15.19
CA TRP A 161 -6.34 2.89 -15.17
C TRP A 161 -7.64 3.64 -15.54
N PRO A 162 -8.02 4.70 -14.80
CA PRO A 162 -9.13 5.54 -15.18
C PRO A 162 -8.88 6.22 -16.53
N ALA A 163 -9.95 6.42 -17.30
CA ALA A 163 -9.90 6.87 -18.69
C ALA A 163 -9.36 8.30 -18.90
N ALA A 164 -9.32 9.14 -17.87
CA ALA A 164 -8.92 10.54 -18.00
C ALA A 164 -8.05 11.03 -16.84
N HIS A 165 -7.19 12.01 -17.13
CA HIS A 165 -6.41 12.82 -16.17
C HIS A 165 -5.42 12.06 -15.26
N LEU A 166 -5.18 10.78 -15.53
CA LEU A 166 -4.22 10.00 -14.75
C LEU A 166 -2.78 10.39 -15.03
N LEU A 167 -2.42 10.57 -16.30
CA LEU A 167 -1.06 10.85 -16.73
C LEU A 167 -0.77 12.35 -16.68
N ASP A 168 0.50 12.69 -16.49
CA ASP A 168 0.96 14.07 -16.63
C ASP A 168 0.62 14.59 -18.03
N PRO A 169 -0.16 15.68 -18.16
CA PRO A 169 -0.69 16.12 -19.45
C PRO A 169 0.40 16.70 -20.36
N ALA A 170 1.52 17.17 -19.80
CA ALA A 170 2.62 17.74 -20.57
C ALA A 170 3.56 16.67 -21.11
N THR A 171 3.71 15.56 -20.40
CA THR A 171 4.73 14.54 -20.68
C THR A 171 4.19 13.16 -20.98
N GLY A 172 2.91 12.89 -20.73
CA GLY A 172 2.30 11.55 -20.82
C GLY A 172 2.82 10.56 -19.78
N ARG A 173 3.63 11.01 -18.81
CA ARG A 173 4.26 10.15 -17.81
C ARG A 173 3.30 9.80 -16.67
N TYR A 174 3.48 8.61 -16.11
CA TYR A 174 2.90 8.26 -14.82
C TYR A 174 3.79 8.80 -13.70
N THR A 175 3.22 9.57 -12.77
CA THR A 175 3.98 10.27 -11.72
C THR A 175 3.46 9.93 -10.33
N ARG A 176 4.12 10.45 -9.28
CA ARG A 176 3.60 10.39 -7.90
C ARG A 176 2.18 10.93 -7.79
N GLN A 177 1.87 11.98 -8.55
CA GLN A 177 0.53 12.55 -8.59
C GLN A 177 -0.49 11.59 -9.24
N SER A 178 -0.06 10.76 -10.20
CA SER A 178 -0.91 9.75 -10.82
C SER A 178 -1.38 8.71 -9.80
N ASP A 179 -0.54 8.29 -8.85
CA ASP A 179 -0.97 7.42 -7.73
C ASP A 179 -2.07 8.06 -6.89
N LEU A 180 -2.00 9.36 -6.65
CA LEU A 180 -3.03 10.09 -5.90
C LEU A 180 -4.36 10.18 -6.67
N CYS A 181 -4.31 10.40 -7.98
CA CYS A 181 -5.49 10.32 -8.85
C CYS A 181 -6.10 8.91 -8.84
N MET A 182 -5.26 7.87 -8.90
CA MET A 182 -5.71 6.47 -8.78
C MET A 182 -6.35 6.18 -7.44
N LEU A 183 -5.79 6.67 -6.33
CA LEU A 183 -6.38 6.52 -5.02
C LEU A 183 -7.80 7.11 -4.95
N ALA A 184 -8.00 8.30 -5.51
CA ALA A 184 -9.33 8.92 -5.56
C ALA A 184 -10.32 8.11 -6.42
N ALA A 185 -9.88 7.67 -7.61
CA ALA A 185 -10.71 6.93 -8.56
C ALA A 185 -11.03 5.50 -8.09
N ALA A 186 -10.07 4.80 -7.48
CA ALA A 186 -10.20 3.38 -7.14
C ALA A 186 -10.65 3.14 -5.70
N LEU A 187 -10.25 3.98 -4.74
CA LEU A 187 -10.54 3.76 -3.32
C LEU A 187 -11.65 4.68 -2.80
N MET A 188 -11.81 5.90 -3.33
CA MET A 188 -12.78 6.89 -2.83
C MET A 188 -14.01 7.05 -3.73
N SER A 189 -14.16 6.21 -4.75
CA SER A 189 -15.31 6.19 -5.66
C SER A 189 -16.08 4.87 -5.54
N TYR A 190 -17.33 4.85 -6.02
CA TYR A 190 -18.21 3.68 -5.97
C TYR A 190 -18.43 3.12 -4.55
N LEU A 191 -18.58 4.03 -3.59
CA LEU A 191 -18.77 3.71 -2.18
C LEU A 191 -20.21 3.28 -1.88
N PRO A 192 -20.43 2.37 -0.91
CA PRO A 192 -21.77 1.98 -0.48
C PRO A 192 -22.46 3.03 0.41
N PHE A 193 -21.84 4.19 0.61
CA PHE A 193 -22.32 5.32 1.42
C PHE A 193 -21.90 6.65 0.78
N SER A 194 -22.54 7.73 1.21
CA SER A 194 -22.14 9.10 0.85
C SER A 194 -20.97 9.55 1.72
N LEU A 195 -19.96 10.16 1.09
CA LEU A 195 -18.89 10.85 1.83
C LEU A 195 -19.43 12.15 2.45
N SER A 196 -18.88 12.51 3.60
CA SER A 196 -18.98 13.87 4.14
C SER A 196 -18.44 14.92 3.16
N ASP A 197 -18.77 16.20 3.37
CA ASP A 197 -18.26 17.31 2.56
C ASP A 197 -16.72 17.34 2.54
N SER A 198 -16.09 17.15 3.70
CA SER A 198 -14.64 17.07 3.84
C SER A 198 -14.04 15.86 3.08
N GLY A 199 -14.75 14.72 3.07
CA GLY A 199 -14.35 13.55 2.28
C GLY A 199 -14.48 13.76 0.78
N CYS A 200 -15.53 14.48 0.35
CA CYS A 200 -15.69 14.91 -1.04
C CYS A 200 -14.59 15.89 -1.46
N ASP A 201 -14.22 16.84 -0.60
CA ASP A 201 -13.14 17.80 -0.84
C ASP A 201 -11.80 17.07 -1.04
N LEU A 202 -11.42 16.17 -0.12
CA LEU A 202 -10.19 15.38 -0.28
C LEU A 202 -10.17 14.63 -1.62
N ARG A 203 -11.25 13.90 -1.93
CA ARG A 203 -11.36 13.12 -3.18
C ARG A 203 -11.18 14.03 -4.39
N GLN A 204 -11.82 15.20 -4.40
CA GLN A 204 -11.72 16.15 -5.49
C GLN A 204 -10.29 16.68 -5.64
N ARG A 205 -9.64 17.07 -4.55
CA ARG A 205 -8.26 17.60 -4.58
C ARG A 205 -7.25 16.56 -5.06
N LEU A 206 -7.41 15.30 -4.68
CA LEU A 206 -6.61 14.18 -5.18
C LEU A 206 -6.85 13.95 -6.69
N ALA A 207 -8.11 13.85 -7.10
CA ALA A 207 -8.49 13.61 -8.49
C ALA A 207 -8.05 14.75 -9.44
N THR A 208 -8.09 15.99 -8.96
CA THR A 208 -7.75 17.19 -9.73
C THR A 208 -6.32 17.68 -9.53
N ARG A 209 -5.47 16.86 -8.88
CA ARG A 209 -4.04 17.13 -8.70
C ARG A 209 -3.72 18.42 -7.92
N GLN A 210 -4.61 18.83 -7.03
CA GLN A 210 -4.41 20.01 -6.17
C GLN A 210 -3.53 19.71 -4.96
N LEU A 211 -3.44 18.44 -4.53
CA LEU A 211 -2.52 17.98 -3.50
C LEU A 211 -1.24 17.47 -4.13
N LEU A 212 -0.11 18.15 -3.92
CA LEU A 212 1.16 17.91 -4.63
C LEU A 212 1.90 16.64 -4.21
N SER A 213 1.55 16.03 -3.08
CA SER A 213 2.21 14.82 -2.57
C SER A 213 1.31 14.00 -1.64
N ALA A 214 1.70 12.75 -1.40
CA ALA A 214 0.98 11.87 -0.49
C ALA A 214 1.08 12.36 0.97
N GLU A 215 2.20 12.97 1.35
CA GLU A 215 2.40 13.61 2.66
C GLU A 215 1.44 14.80 2.83
N ALA A 216 1.31 15.64 1.80
CA ALA A 216 0.35 16.74 1.81
C ALA A 216 -1.09 16.24 1.93
N ALA A 217 -1.41 15.12 1.26
CA ALA A 217 -2.72 14.48 1.38
C ALA A 217 -3.00 14.01 2.80
N LEU A 218 -2.01 13.40 3.51
CA LEU A 218 -2.17 12.97 4.90
C LEU A 218 -2.49 14.11 5.88
N GLN A 219 -2.12 15.34 5.56
CA GLN A 219 -2.43 16.54 6.37
C GLN A 219 -3.83 17.12 6.08
N HIS A 220 -4.62 16.49 5.20
CA HIS A 220 -5.97 16.94 4.91
C HIS A 220 -6.90 16.74 6.11
N GLU A 221 -7.78 17.71 6.39
CA GLU A 221 -8.69 17.68 7.54
C GLU A 221 -9.51 16.39 7.66
N TRP A 222 -10.07 15.87 6.56
CA TRP A 222 -10.78 14.59 6.55
C TRP A 222 -9.95 13.43 7.12
N LEU A 223 -8.62 13.42 6.92
CA LEU A 223 -7.73 12.38 7.44
C LEU A 223 -7.20 12.69 8.84
N MET A 224 -7.33 13.93 9.35
CA MET A 224 -6.94 14.28 10.72
C MET A 224 -8.06 14.02 11.74
N GLN A 225 -9.28 13.75 11.28
CA GLN A 225 -10.41 13.37 12.12
C GLN A 225 -10.20 11.98 12.75
N GLU A 226 -10.58 11.83 14.03
CA GLU A 226 -10.57 10.55 14.75
C GLU A 226 -11.62 9.57 14.20
#